data_AF-A0A2N0Q1G3-F1
#
_entry.id   AF-A0A2N0Q1G3-F1
#
_cell.length_a   1.000
_cell.length_b   1.000
_cell.length_c   1.000
_cell.angle_alpha   90.00
_cell.angle_beta   90.00
_cell.angle_gamma   90.00
#
_symmetry.space_group_name_H-M   'P 1'
#
loop_
_entity.id
_entity.type
_entity.pdbx_description
1 polymer ?
#
loop_
_entity_poly.entity_id
_entity_poly.type
_entity_poly.pdbx_seq_one_letter_code
_entity_poly.pdbx_strand_id
1 'polypeptide(L)'
;LYSDADPTLISAIKTNYPETHHFHCIFHIDLNLKKNLKGKLRNQFELFRAKFLEMRNSLCHKTFKIKWNTLIDEFSACEQYLTRALYPCKSSWACYICYQSEFHSGNSKYTMGRVY
;
A
#
# COMPACT_ATOMS: atom_id res chain seq x y z
N LEU A 1 -1.76 13.12 -3.82
CA LEU A 1 -1.44 12.71 -5.21
C LEU A 1 -1.05 11.23 -5.22
N TYR A 2 -1.61 10.43 -6.15
CA TYR A 2 -1.21 9.05 -6.37
C TYR A 2 -0.40 8.91 -7.65
N SER A 3 0.81 8.34 -7.59
CA SER A 3 1.63 8.02 -8.78
C SER A 3 2.53 6.82 -8.52
N ASP A 4 3.43 6.47 -9.43
CA ASP A 4 4.50 5.51 -9.12
C ASP A 4 5.47 6.05 -8.04
N ALA A 5 6.46 5.23 -7.68
CA ALA A 5 7.47 5.56 -6.69
C ALA A 5 8.68 6.30 -7.30
N ASP A 6 8.45 7.16 -8.30
CA ASP A 6 9.51 7.93 -8.96
C ASP A 6 10.12 8.98 -7.99
N PRO A 7 11.43 8.89 -7.69
CA PRO A 7 12.07 9.80 -6.73
C PRO A 7 12.03 11.26 -7.16
N THR A 8 12.10 11.53 -8.47
CA THR A 8 12.10 12.89 -9.02
C THR A 8 10.76 13.55 -8.81
N LEU A 9 9.66 12.85 -9.13
CA LEU A 9 8.31 13.31 -8.89
C LEU A 9 8.03 13.50 -7.39
N ILE A 10 8.42 12.53 -6.56
CA ILE A 10 8.30 12.64 -5.09
C ILE A 10 9.03 13.89 -4.58
N SER A 11 10.24 14.14 -5.05
CA SER A 11 11.01 15.33 -4.67
C SER A 11 10.33 16.62 -5.15
N ALA A 12 9.88 16.65 -6.41
CA ALA A 12 9.21 17.82 -6.98
C ALA A 12 7.91 18.17 -6.24
N ILE A 13 7.12 17.17 -5.83
CA ILE A 13 5.92 17.40 -5.03
C ILE A 13 6.30 18.00 -3.67
N LYS A 14 7.28 17.43 -2.97
CA LYS A 14 7.70 17.97 -1.66
C LYS A 14 8.21 19.41 -1.76
N THR A 15 8.90 19.76 -2.84
CA THR A 15 9.44 21.10 -3.05
C THR A 15 8.36 22.11 -3.43
N ASN A 16 7.47 21.76 -4.36
CA ASN A 16 6.52 22.72 -4.95
C ASN A 16 5.13 22.69 -4.27
N TYR A 17 4.79 21.59 -3.62
CA TYR A 17 3.48 21.34 -3.00
C TYR A 17 3.64 20.64 -1.64
N PRO A 18 4.26 21.29 -0.63
CA PRO A 18 4.61 20.66 0.65
C PRO A 18 3.41 20.09 1.42
N GLU A 19 2.22 20.69 1.26
CA GLU A 19 0.96 20.22 1.86
C GLU A 19 0.34 19.02 1.11
N THR A 20 0.85 18.69 -0.09
CA THR A 20 0.34 17.54 -0.86
C THR A 20 1.03 16.27 -0.41
N HIS A 21 0.28 15.39 0.25
CA HIS A 21 0.73 14.03 0.50
C HIS A 21 0.81 13.22 -0.80
N HIS A 22 1.96 12.59 -1.01
CA HIS A 22 2.19 11.63 -2.10
C HIS A 22 2.02 10.20 -1.61
N PHE A 23 1.26 9.43 -2.37
CA PHE A 23 1.03 8.00 -2.13
C PHE A 23 1.34 7.21 -3.40
N HIS A 24 1.83 5.99 -3.25
CA HIS A 24 2.04 5.08 -4.34
C HIS A 24 0.69 4.56 -4.86
N CYS A 25 0.53 4.62 -6.17
CA CYS A 25 -0.66 4.19 -6.88
C CYS A 25 -0.78 2.66 -6.83
N ILE A 26 -1.99 2.19 -6.49
CA ILE A 26 -2.30 0.77 -6.38
C ILE A 26 -2.09 0.02 -7.70
N PHE A 27 -2.32 0.68 -8.84
CA PHE A 27 -2.09 0.10 -10.16
C PHE A 27 -0.62 -0.24 -10.38
N HIS A 28 0.31 0.68 -10.07
CA HIS A 28 1.74 0.43 -10.20
C HIS A 28 2.24 -0.62 -9.21
N ILE A 29 1.69 -0.65 -7.99
CA ILE A 29 1.97 -1.72 -7.02
C ILE A 29 1.53 -3.07 -7.60
N ASP A 30 0.32 -3.16 -8.15
CA ASP A 30 -0.22 -4.39 -8.74
C ASP A 30 0.63 -4.88 -9.92
N LEU A 31 1.06 -3.97 -10.80
CA LEU A 31 1.99 -4.30 -11.88
C LEU A 31 3.32 -4.85 -11.36
N ASN A 32 3.88 -4.24 -10.31
CA ASN A 32 5.13 -4.72 -9.69
C ASN A 32 4.96 -6.08 -9.01
N LEU A 33 3.82 -6.34 -8.35
CA LEU A 33 3.49 -7.64 -7.79
C LEU A 33 3.40 -8.70 -8.89
N LYS A 34 2.66 -8.41 -9.98
CA LYS A 34 2.57 -9.31 -11.14
C LYS A 34 3.95 -9.63 -11.71
N LYS A 35 4.78 -8.61 -11.94
CA LYS A 35 6.13 -8.76 -12.51
C LYS A 35 7.04 -9.65 -11.64
N ASN A 36 7.01 -9.49 -10.32
CA ASN A 36 7.98 -10.13 -9.43
C ASN A 36 7.48 -11.44 -8.79
N LEU A 37 6.17 -11.63 -8.67
CA LEU A 37 5.58 -12.72 -7.88
C LEU A 37 4.72 -13.67 -8.71
N LYS A 38 4.19 -13.28 -9.88
CA LYS A 38 3.32 -14.17 -10.67
C LYS A 38 4.01 -15.47 -11.06
N GLY A 39 5.27 -15.41 -11.48
CA GLY A 39 6.05 -16.61 -11.81
C GLY A 39 6.34 -17.50 -10.59
N LYS A 40 6.53 -16.90 -9.41
CA LYS A 40 6.82 -17.62 -8.16
C LYS A 40 5.58 -18.30 -7.59
N LEU A 41 4.45 -17.61 -7.61
CA LEU A 41 3.18 -18.08 -7.04
C LEU A 41 2.33 -18.89 -8.00
N ARG A 42 2.54 -18.77 -9.32
CA ARG A 42 1.81 -19.49 -10.37
C ARG A 42 0.29 -19.37 -10.17
N ASN A 43 -0.39 -20.49 -9.93
CA ASN A 43 -1.84 -20.56 -9.71
C ASN A 43 -2.31 -19.90 -8.40
N GLN A 44 -1.41 -19.68 -7.44
CA GLN A 44 -1.74 -19.01 -6.18
C GLN A 44 -1.73 -17.48 -6.29
N PHE A 45 -1.26 -16.92 -7.42
CA PHE A 45 -1.05 -15.47 -7.55
C PHE A 45 -2.34 -14.66 -7.35
N GLU A 46 -3.46 -15.09 -7.91
CA GLU A 46 -4.72 -14.34 -7.77
C GLU A 46 -5.28 -14.38 -6.35
N LEU A 47 -5.14 -15.51 -5.64
CA LEU A 47 -5.52 -15.61 -4.23
C LEU A 47 -4.64 -14.73 -3.34
N PHE A 48 -3.32 -14.77 -3.56
CA PHE A 48 -2.37 -13.88 -2.92
C PHE A 48 -2.72 -12.41 -3.17
N ARG A 49 -2.99 -12.04 -4.42
CA ARG A 49 -3.33 -10.67 -4.82
C ARG A 49 -4.59 -10.18 -4.11
N ALA A 50 -5.63 -11.00 -4.03
CA ALA A 50 -6.86 -10.66 -3.30
C ALA A 50 -6.56 -10.40 -1.81
N LYS A 51 -5.84 -11.31 -1.14
CA LYS A 51 -5.45 -11.15 0.28
C LYS A 51 -4.52 -9.96 0.51
N PHE A 52 -3.61 -9.68 -0.42
CA PHE A 52 -2.76 -8.49 -0.37
C PHE A 52 -3.58 -7.21 -0.44
N LEU A 53 -4.55 -7.12 -1.35
CA LEU A 53 -5.42 -5.94 -1.47
C LEU A 53 -6.28 -5.77 -0.21
N GLU A 54 -6.82 -6.86 0.34
CA GLU A 54 -7.58 -6.87 1.58
C GLU A 54 -6.74 -6.42 2.80
N MET A 55 -5.47 -6.83 2.84
CA MET A 55 -4.49 -6.39 3.84
C MET A 55 -4.18 -4.90 3.67
N ARG A 56 -3.84 -4.46 2.45
CA ARG A 56 -3.51 -3.07 2.11
C ARG A 56 -4.65 -2.11 2.43
N ASN A 57 -5.90 -2.53 2.23
CA ASN A 57 -7.11 -1.75 2.51
C ASN A 57 -7.54 -1.78 4.00
N SER A 58 -6.76 -2.38 4.89
CA SER A 58 -7.03 -2.32 6.33
C SER A 58 -7.08 -0.86 6.80
N LEU A 59 -8.11 -0.51 7.57
CA LEU A 59 -8.34 0.84 8.10
C LEU A 59 -7.59 1.12 9.41
N CYS A 60 -7.07 0.08 10.07
CA CYS A 60 -6.30 0.22 11.30
C CYS A 60 -4.99 -0.56 11.25
N HIS A 61 -3.97 -0.04 11.93
CA HIS A 61 -2.62 -0.61 11.94
C HIS A 61 -2.60 -2.04 12.52
N LYS A 62 -3.41 -2.32 13.55
CA LYS A 62 -3.49 -3.65 14.18
C LYS A 62 -3.94 -4.71 13.18
N THR A 63 -5.03 -4.45 12.45
CA THR A 63 -5.55 -5.37 11.43
C THR A 63 -4.58 -5.52 10.27
N PHE A 64 -3.96 -4.42 9.82
CA PHE A 64 -2.92 -4.47 8.79
C PHE A 64 -1.80 -5.43 9.19
N LYS A 65 -1.26 -5.30 10.41
CA LYS A 65 -0.18 -6.17 10.91
C LYS A 65 -0.57 -7.64 10.97
N ILE A 66 -1.77 -7.94 11.48
CA ILE A 66 -2.26 -9.32 11.55
C ILE A 66 -2.32 -9.92 10.15
N LYS A 67 -2.98 -9.23 9.21
CA LYS A 67 -3.12 -9.70 7.83
C LYS A 67 -1.78 -9.76 7.09
N TRP A 68 -0.84 -8.86 7.38
CA TRP A 68 0.52 -8.90 6.82
C TRP A 68 1.25 -10.18 7.23
N ASN A 69 1.23 -10.52 8.51
CA ASN A 69 1.86 -11.74 9.00
C ASN A 69 1.19 -12.98 8.40
N THR A 70 -0.15 -13.04 8.40
CA THR A 70 -0.89 -14.13 7.76
C THR A 70 -0.56 -14.27 6.27
N LEU A 71 -0.42 -13.16 5.55
CA LEU A 71 -0.05 -13.17 4.14
C LEU A 71 1.36 -13.74 3.91
N ILE A 72 2.32 -13.41 4.77
CA ILE A 72 3.69 -13.97 4.69
C ILE A 72 3.68 -15.46 5.03
N ASP A 73 2.96 -15.86 6.08
CA ASP A 73 2.89 -17.26 6.52
C ASP A 73 2.26 -18.15 5.43
N GLU A 74 1.18 -17.69 4.78
CA GLU A 74 0.51 -18.41 3.71
C GLU A 74 1.30 -18.41 2.39
N PHE A 75 2.07 -17.35 2.11
CA PHE A 75 2.79 -17.15 0.85
C PHE A 75 4.27 -16.83 1.09
N SER A 76 4.98 -17.72 1.79
CA SER A 76 6.38 -17.53 2.19
C SER A 76 7.33 -17.23 1.02
N ALA A 77 7.04 -17.74 -0.18
CA ALA A 77 7.78 -17.43 -1.40
C ALA A 77 7.81 -15.93 -1.78
N CYS A 78 6.89 -15.13 -1.24
CA CYS A 78 6.80 -13.69 -1.46
C CYS A 78 7.52 -12.86 -0.40
N GLU A 79 7.81 -13.43 0.77
CA GLU A 79 8.30 -12.72 1.95
C GLU A 79 9.50 -11.83 1.62
N GLN A 80 10.53 -12.42 1.00
CA GLN A 80 11.76 -11.70 0.67
C GLN A 80 11.48 -10.44 -0.17
N TYR A 81 10.60 -10.54 -1.16
CA TYR A 81 10.26 -9.40 -2.02
C TYR A 81 9.42 -8.38 -1.26
N LEU A 82 8.37 -8.82 -0.54
CA LEU A 82 7.47 -7.93 0.18
C LEU A 82 8.20 -7.16 1.28
N THR A 83 9.01 -7.84 2.08
CA THR A 83 9.78 -7.25 3.20
C THR A 83 10.86 -6.30 2.70
N ARG A 84 11.48 -6.56 1.55
CA ARG A 84 12.53 -5.70 0.99
C ARG A 84 11.98 -4.52 0.18
N ALA A 85 10.98 -4.75 -0.67
CA ALA A 85 10.54 -3.78 -1.67
C ALA A 85 9.34 -2.94 -1.22
N LEU A 86 8.40 -3.52 -0.46
CA LEU A 86 7.13 -2.86 -0.11
C LEU A 86 7.04 -2.44 1.35
N TYR A 87 7.49 -3.26 2.29
CA TYR A 87 7.33 -2.96 3.72
C TYR A 87 8.03 -1.67 4.18
N PRO A 88 9.25 -1.33 3.71
CA PRO A 88 9.93 -0.10 4.12
C PRO A 88 9.16 1.16 3.74
N CYS A 89 8.42 1.13 2.63
CA CYS A 89 7.63 2.26 2.13
C CYS A 89 6.13 2.14 2.43
N LYS A 90 5.71 1.31 3.39
CA LYS A 90 4.29 1.08 3.72
C LYS A 90 3.50 2.34 4.06
N SER A 91 4.14 3.37 4.60
CA SER A 91 3.53 4.67 4.86
C SER A 91 3.03 5.35 3.58
N SER A 92 3.59 5.02 2.43
CA SER A 92 3.20 5.59 1.14
C SER A 92 2.10 4.80 0.44
N TRP A 93 1.61 3.67 0.97
CA TRP A 93 0.61 2.85 0.25
C TRP A 93 -0.41 2.09 1.08
N ALA A 94 -0.17 1.90 2.39
CA ALA A 94 -1.11 1.25 3.29
C ALA A 94 -2.28 2.20 3.63
N CYS A 95 -3.50 1.69 3.51
CA CYS A 95 -4.69 2.54 3.57
C CYS A 95 -4.92 3.15 4.97
N TYR A 96 -4.60 2.43 6.05
CA TYR A 96 -4.69 2.98 7.41
C TYR A 96 -3.84 4.25 7.61
N ILE A 97 -2.77 4.44 6.82
CA ILE A 97 -1.96 5.66 6.85
C ILE A 97 -2.65 6.79 6.09
N CYS A 98 -3.21 6.51 4.90
CA CYS A 98 -3.99 7.48 4.13
C CYS A 98 -5.13 8.05 4.99
N TYR A 99 -5.91 7.17 5.64
CA TYR A 99 -6.96 7.59 6.56
C TYR A 99 -6.43 8.45 7.71
N GLN A 100 -5.33 8.06 8.35
CA GLN A 100 -4.77 8.87 9.44
C GLN A 100 -4.24 10.22 8.97
N SER A 101 -3.64 10.31 7.78
CA SER A 101 -3.15 11.58 7.24
C SER A 101 -4.27 12.57 6.98
N GLU A 102 -5.43 12.12 6.51
CA GLU A 102 -6.62 12.94 6.30
C GLU A 102 -7.23 13.43 7.63
N PHE A 103 -7.21 12.60 8.68
CA PHE A 103 -7.70 13.00 10.00
C PHE A 103 -6.82 14.04 10.71
N HIS A 104 -5.49 13.96 10.59
CA HIS A 104 -4.59 14.93 11.24
C HIS A 104 -4.50 16.26 10.49
N SER A 105 -4.77 16.27 9.19
CA SER A 105 -4.84 17.51 8.38
C SER A 105 -6.25 18.15 8.40
N GLY A 106 -7.27 17.44 8.88
CA GLY A 106 -8.65 17.90 8.95
C GLY A 106 -9.14 18.20 10.37
N ASN A 107 -9.03 19.44 10.82
CA ASN A 107 -9.92 19.98 11.85
C ASN A 107 -11.29 20.25 11.19
N SER A 108 -12.04 19.19 10.86
CA SER A 108 -13.39 19.31 10.30
C SER A 108 -14.17 18.00 10.44
N LYS A 109 -15.35 18.11 11.06
CA LYS A 109 -16.31 17.05 11.28
C LYS A 109 -16.90 16.56 9.95
N TYR A 110 -16.32 15.53 9.32
CA TYR A 110 -17.06 14.75 8.32
C TYR A 110 -16.80 13.26 8.47
N THR A 111 -17.85 12.55 8.90
CA THR A 111 -18.03 11.14 8.64
C THR A 111 -18.36 10.91 7.17
N MET A 112 -17.81 9.82 6.64
CA MET A 112 -18.39 8.93 5.62
C MET A 112 -17.78 8.98 4.22
N GLY A 113 -17.44 7.78 3.73
CA GLY A 113 -17.09 7.50 2.34
C GLY A 113 -16.29 6.21 2.21
N ARG A 114 -16.96 5.04 2.20
CA ARG A 114 -16.36 3.84 1.61
C ARG A 114 -16.22 4.12 0.11
N VAL A 115 -15.00 4.22 -0.38
CA VAL A 115 -14.74 4.19 -1.82
C VAL A 115 -14.27 2.77 -2.13
N TYR A 116 -15.11 2.08 -2.91
CA TYR A 116 -14.89 0.74 -3.44
C TYR A 116 -13.71 0.71 -4.42
#